data_AF-A0A2A4TBC3-F1
#
_entry.id   AF-A0A2A4TBC3-F1
#
_cell.length_a   1.000
_cell.length_b   1.000
_cell.length_c   1.000
_cell.angle_alpha   90.00
_cell.angle_beta   90.00
_cell.angle_gamma   90.00
#
_symmetry.space_group_name_H-M   'P 1'
#
loop_
_entity.id
_entity.type
_entity.pdbx_description
1 polymer ?
#
loop_
_entity_poly.entity_id
_entity_poly.type
_entity_poly.pdbx_seq_one_letter_code
_entity_poly.pdbx_strand_id
1 'polypeptide(L)'
;MWSCRDGANTTEGGGFDTEGQTSGTVRVSPVVDTQYRVDCINDIPGISNTAASCFINVSEPTIALLATPSSVISGETTSISWRAFGVKSCMLTSGGYSRSGTQGDVVSPTLTQNTTFKLTCETSLGETEERELEITII
;
A
#
# COMPACT_ATOMS: atom_id res chain seq x y z
N MET A 1 7.48 -19.07 4.40
CA MET A 1 8.24 -20.29 4.75
C MET A 1 7.27 -21.45 4.81
N TRP A 2 7.69 -22.64 4.44
CA TRP A 2 6.88 -23.85 4.58
C TRP A 2 7.74 -25.00 5.06
N SER A 3 7.08 -25.97 5.69
CA SER A 3 7.66 -27.24 6.08
C SER A 3 6.54 -28.25 6.14
N CYS A 4 6.69 -29.35 5.40
CA CYS A 4 5.78 -30.47 5.42
C CYS A 4 6.10 -31.40 6.60
N ARG A 5 5.08 -32.11 7.08
CA ARG A 5 5.28 -33.22 8.02
C ARG A 5 6.01 -34.38 7.31
N ASP A 6 6.72 -35.19 8.09
CA ASP A 6 7.32 -36.45 7.64
C ASP A 6 6.34 -37.31 6.82
N GLY A 7 6.81 -37.83 5.69
CA GLY A 7 6.04 -38.66 4.76
C GLY A 7 5.62 -37.96 3.47
N ALA A 8 5.65 -36.62 3.43
CA ALA A 8 5.44 -35.89 2.18
C ALA A 8 6.61 -36.13 1.22
N ASN A 9 6.31 -36.49 -0.03
CA ASN A 9 7.30 -36.75 -1.06
C ASN A 9 7.59 -35.49 -1.90
N THR A 10 6.59 -34.63 -2.10
CA THR A 10 6.74 -33.39 -2.88
C THR A 10 5.77 -32.32 -2.40
N THR A 11 5.90 -31.12 -2.96
CA THR A 11 4.99 -30.00 -2.74
C THR A 11 4.49 -29.41 -4.05
N GLU A 12 3.30 -28.81 -3.98
CA GLU A 12 2.78 -27.94 -5.03
C GLU A 12 2.44 -26.58 -4.40
N GLY A 13 2.90 -25.50 -5.04
CA GLY A 13 2.67 -24.14 -4.60
C GLY A 13 1.51 -23.48 -5.34
N GLY A 14 0.59 -22.87 -4.59
CA GLY A 14 -0.41 -21.95 -5.11
C GLY A 14 0.08 -20.51 -4.96
N GLY A 15 0.30 -19.81 -6.09
CA GLY A 15 0.76 -18.42 -6.12
C GLY A 15 2.29 -18.24 -6.00
N PHE A 16 3.06 -19.31 -5.83
CA PHE A 16 4.52 -19.32 -5.87
C PHE A 16 5.03 -20.72 -6.21
N ASP A 17 6.29 -20.86 -6.64
CA ASP A 17 6.91 -22.15 -6.90
C ASP A 17 7.61 -22.68 -5.64
N THR A 18 7.33 -23.92 -5.27
CA THR A 18 7.99 -24.63 -4.17
C THR A 18 9.18 -25.47 -4.65
N GLU A 19 9.38 -25.60 -5.97
CA GLU A 19 10.35 -26.47 -6.63
C GLU A 19 10.20 -27.95 -6.21
N GLY A 20 9.02 -28.34 -5.74
CA GLY A 20 8.76 -29.67 -5.15
C GLY A 20 9.46 -29.90 -3.80
N GLN A 21 10.12 -28.90 -3.22
CA GLN A 21 10.82 -29.05 -1.95
C GLN A 21 9.84 -29.16 -0.78
N THR A 22 10.07 -30.11 0.12
CA THR A 22 9.21 -30.35 1.30
C THR A 22 9.45 -29.35 2.43
N SER A 23 10.49 -28.53 2.33
CA SER A 23 10.75 -27.40 3.22
C SER A 23 11.48 -26.30 2.47
N GLY A 24 11.14 -25.04 2.75
CA GLY A 24 11.80 -23.94 2.07
C GLY A 24 11.25 -22.56 2.42
N THR A 25 11.82 -21.57 1.74
CA THR A 25 11.41 -20.17 1.86
C THR A 25 11.39 -19.50 0.50
N VAL A 26 10.33 -18.74 0.24
CA VAL A 26 10.20 -17.87 -0.94
C VAL A 26 9.92 -16.45 -0.46
N ARG A 27 10.38 -15.46 -1.22
CA ARG A 27 9.97 -14.06 -1.05
C ARG A 27 8.91 -13.74 -2.09
N VAL A 28 7.83 -13.11 -1.66
CA VAL A 28 6.70 -12.70 -2.51
C VAL A 28 6.37 -11.23 -2.24
N SER A 29 5.87 -10.54 -3.26
CA SER A 29 5.47 -9.13 -3.20
C SER A 29 4.17 -8.94 -3.98
N PRO A 30 3.01 -9.35 -3.43
CA PRO A 30 1.72 -9.19 -4.12
C PRO A 30 1.33 -7.71 -4.22
N VAL A 31 0.77 -7.32 -5.36
CA VAL A 31 0.24 -5.95 -5.63
C VAL A 31 -1.30 -5.90 -5.64
N VAL A 32 -1.94 -7.04 -5.43
CA VAL A 32 -3.39 -7.20 -5.22
C VAL A 32 -3.59 -8.29 -4.18
N ASP A 33 -4.77 -8.33 -3.56
CA ASP A 33 -5.17 -9.40 -2.64
C ASP A 33 -4.81 -10.78 -3.20
N THR A 34 -3.92 -11.49 -2.50
CA THR A 34 -3.37 -12.75 -2.99
C THR A 34 -3.41 -13.81 -1.90
N GLN A 35 -3.96 -14.97 -2.25
CA GLN A 35 -3.88 -16.17 -1.44
C GLN A 35 -2.69 -17.03 -1.91
N TYR A 36 -1.78 -17.31 -1.00
CA TYR A 36 -0.72 -18.29 -1.19
C TYR A 36 -1.10 -19.61 -0.54
N ARG A 37 -0.69 -20.72 -1.16
CA ARG A 37 -0.98 -22.07 -0.65
C ARG A 37 0.22 -22.99 -0.84
N VAL A 38 0.41 -23.92 0.08
CA VAL A 38 1.32 -25.05 -0.07
C VAL A 38 0.53 -26.32 0.15
N ASP A 39 0.61 -27.23 -0.82
CA ASP A 39 0.14 -28.60 -0.72
C ASP A 39 1.34 -29.50 -0.47
N CYS A 40 1.28 -30.27 0.62
CA CYS A 40 2.22 -31.35 0.90
C CYS A 40 1.60 -32.64 0.39
N ILE A 41 2.25 -33.24 -0.61
CA ILE A 41 1.74 -34.41 -1.32
C ILE A 41 2.44 -35.67 -0.78
N ASN A 42 1.65 -36.62 -0.32
CA ASN A 42 2.10 -37.95 0.08
C ASN A 42 1.80 -38.93 -1.06
N ASP A 43 2.73 -39.84 -1.33
CA ASP A 43 2.54 -40.99 -2.23
C ASP A 43 2.30 -42.30 -1.46
N ILE A 44 2.14 -42.20 -0.14
CA ILE A 44 1.91 -43.35 0.75
C ILE A 44 0.41 -43.69 0.77
N PRO A 45 0.02 -44.94 0.44
CA PRO A 45 -1.37 -45.37 0.50
C PRO A 45 -1.97 -45.18 1.91
N GLY A 46 -3.16 -44.58 1.97
CA GLY A 46 -3.88 -44.35 3.23
C GLY A 46 -3.44 -43.09 4.00
N ILE A 47 -2.43 -42.35 3.53
CA ILE A 47 -2.04 -41.07 4.09
C ILE A 47 -2.57 -39.94 3.20
N SER A 48 -3.34 -39.03 3.77
CA SER A 48 -3.89 -37.88 3.04
C SER A 48 -2.88 -36.75 2.88
N ASN A 49 -2.95 -36.04 1.76
CA ASN A 49 -2.23 -34.78 1.58
C ASN A 49 -2.68 -33.74 2.62
N THR A 50 -1.78 -32.81 2.94
CA THR A 50 -2.09 -31.67 3.80
C THR A 50 -1.85 -30.38 3.05
N ALA A 51 -2.50 -29.31 3.47
CA ALA A 51 -2.27 -28.01 2.88
C ALA A 51 -2.34 -26.90 3.92
N ALA A 52 -1.61 -25.82 3.66
CA ALA A 52 -1.70 -24.59 4.42
C ALA A 52 -1.87 -23.42 3.45
N SER A 53 -2.63 -22.41 3.87
CA SER A 53 -2.84 -21.19 3.09
C SER A 53 -2.56 -19.96 3.92
N CYS A 54 -2.06 -18.93 3.27
CA CYS A 54 -1.83 -17.59 3.82
C CYS A 54 -2.48 -16.59 2.88
N PHE A 55 -3.27 -15.67 3.43
CA PHE A 55 -3.90 -14.61 2.65
C PHE A 55 -3.22 -13.28 2.94
N ILE A 56 -2.73 -12.61 1.90
CA ILE A 56 -2.19 -11.25 2.01
C ILE A 56 -3.23 -10.30 1.43
N ASN A 57 -3.73 -9.40 2.28
CA ASN A 57 -4.58 -8.30 1.85
C ASN A 57 -3.67 -7.14 1.40
N VAL A 58 -3.86 -6.70 0.16
CA VAL A 58 -3.25 -5.50 -0.42
C VAL A 58 -4.36 -4.45 -0.47
N SER A 59 -4.39 -3.58 0.54
CA SER A 59 -5.35 -2.47 0.53
C SER A 59 -4.92 -1.47 -0.54
N GLU A 60 -5.72 -1.32 -1.59
CA GLU A 60 -5.58 -0.18 -2.50
C GLU A 60 -5.84 1.11 -1.71
N PRO A 61 -4.86 2.05 -1.68
CA PRO A 61 -5.03 3.27 -0.92
C PRO A 61 -5.97 4.22 -1.67
N THR A 62 -7.00 4.69 -0.95
CA THR A 62 -7.88 5.74 -1.46
C THR A 62 -7.44 7.06 -0.87
N ILE A 63 -7.01 8.00 -1.72
CA ILE A 63 -6.50 9.32 -1.30
C ILE A 63 -7.36 10.40 -1.94
N ALA A 64 -7.97 11.25 -1.11
CA ALA A 64 -8.63 12.49 -1.51
C ALA A 64 -7.81 13.68 -1.02
N LEU A 65 -7.51 14.62 -1.92
CA LEU A 65 -6.82 15.87 -1.66
C LEU A 65 -7.57 16.99 -2.38
N LEU A 66 -7.96 18.04 -1.65
CA LEU A 66 -8.80 19.14 -2.15
C LEU A 66 -8.28 20.47 -1.63
N ALA A 67 -8.44 21.52 -2.43
CA ALA A 67 -8.23 22.90 -2.01
C ALA A 67 -9.44 23.77 -2.38
N THR A 68 -9.85 24.61 -1.45
CA THR A 68 -10.99 25.51 -1.63
C THR A 68 -10.62 26.91 -1.11
N PRO A 69 -10.47 27.92 -2.00
CA PRO A 69 -10.56 27.84 -3.47
C PRO A 69 -9.28 27.25 -4.12
N SER A 70 -9.40 26.71 -5.35
CA SER A 70 -8.26 26.21 -6.14
C SER A 70 -7.51 27.31 -6.91
N SER A 71 -8.02 28.53 -6.87
CA SER A 71 -7.42 29.73 -7.45
C SER A 71 -7.58 30.87 -6.46
N VAL A 72 -6.50 31.60 -6.17
CA VAL A 72 -6.46 32.69 -5.19
C VAL A 72 -5.74 33.90 -5.76
N ILE A 73 -6.05 35.09 -5.26
CA ILE A 73 -5.30 36.30 -5.64
C ILE A 73 -3.91 36.25 -4.98
N SER A 74 -2.90 36.83 -5.62
CA SER A 74 -1.56 36.94 -5.03
C SER A 74 -1.61 37.57 -3.63
N GLY A 75 -1.07 36.85 -2.64
CA GLY A 75 -1.06 37.23 -1.23
C GLY A 75 -2.18 36.60 -0.39
N GLU A 76 -3.15 35.91 -1.01
CA GLU A 76 -4.21 35.20 -0.29
C GLU A 76 -3.81 33.77 0.10
N THR A 77 -4.68 33.12 0.87
CA THR A 77 -4.54 31.74 1.33
C THR A 77 -5.71 30.88 0.85
N THR A 78 -5.56 29.57 0.94
CA THR A 78 -6.60 28.59 0.62
C THR A 78 -6.69 27.53 1.72
N SER A 79 -7.86 26.91 1.87
CA SER A 79 -8.03 25.75 2.74
C SER A 79 -7.72 24.47 1.98
N ILE A 80 -6.81 23.66 2.52
CA ILE A 80 -6.40 22.37 1.98
C ILE A 80 -6.89 21.28 2.92
N SER A 81 -7.65 20.34 2.38
CA SER A 81 -8.18 19.20 3.12
C SER A 81 -7.78 17.90 2.45
N TRP A 82 -7.50 16.88 3.26
CA TRP A 82 -7.20 15.55 2.74
C TRP A 82 -7.71 14.45 3.65
N ARG A 83 -7.94 13.29 3.05
CA ARG A 83 -8.27 12.05 3.73
C ARG A 83 -7.76 10.87 2.93
N ALA A 84 -7.07 9.97 3.62
CA ALA A 84 -6.51 8.76 3.05
C ALA A 84 -6.95 7.52 3.84
N PHE A 85 -7.30 6.47 3.11
CA PHE A 85 -7.67 5.15 3.63
C PHE A 85 -6.74 4.09 3.05
N GLY A 86 -6.52 2.98 3.77
CA GLY A 86 -5.59 1.94 3.33
C GLY A 86 -4.11 2.32 3.47
N VAL A 87 -3.81 3.38 4.22
CA VAL A 87 -2.47 3.93 4.40
C VAL A 87 -2.08 3.97 5.88
N LYS A 88 -0.79 3.86 6.16
CA LYS A 88 -0.18 3.92 7.48
C LYS A 88 0.20 5.34 7.87
N SER A 89 0.69 6.13 6.91
CA SER A 89 1.11 7.49 7.15
C SER A 89 0.89 8.34 5.90
N CYS A 90 0.74 9.66 6.07
CA CYS A 90 0.77 10.61 4.97
C CYS A 90 1.47 11.91 5.40
N MET A 91 2.05 12.59 4.42
CA MET A 91 2.72 13.88 4.56
C MET A 91 2.37 14.78 3.38
N LEU A 92 1.66 15.87 3.68
CA LEU A 92 1.42 16.97 2.77
C LEU A 92 2.66 17.87 2.74
N THR A 93 3.13 18.26 1.56
CA THR A 93 4.32 19.11 1.37
C THR A 93 4.12 20.15 0.27
N SER A 94 4.70 21.32 0.45
CA SER A 94 4.82 22.34 -0.61
C SER A 94 5.86 23.41 -0.25
N GLY A 95 6.91 23.60 -1.06
CA GLY A 95 7.84 24.74 -0.91
C GLY A 95 8.43 24.99 0.48
N GLY A 96 8.58 23.95 1.32
CA GLY A 96 9.04 24.06 2.73
C GLY A 96 7.93 23.99 3.79
N TYR A 97 6.66 24.10 3.38
CA TYR A 97 5.50 23.74 4.19
C TYR A 97 5.37 22.22 4.27
N SER A 98 5.09 21.69 5.47
CA SER A 98 4.78 20.27 5.63
C SER A 98 3.74 20.03 6.72
N ARG A 99 2.91 19.00 6.52
CA ARG A 99 1.95 18.54 7.50
C ARG A 99 1.78 17.02 7.45
N SER A 100 1.88 16.36 8.59
CA SER A 100 1.67 14.92 8.71
C SER A 100 0.26 14.58 9.18
N GLY A 101 -0.20 13.39 8.78
CA GLY A 101 -1.48 12.81 9.20
C GLY A 101 -2.22 12.19 8.02
N THR A 102 -2.92 11.08 8.24
CA THR A 102 -3.74 10.41 7.20
C THR A 102 -5.02 11.17 6.86
N GLN A 103 -5.37 12.17 7.66
CA GLN A 103 -6.42 13.14 7.40
C GLN A 103 -6.00 14.50 7.96
N GLY A 104 -6.50 15.57 7.36
CA GLY A 104 -6.25 16.92 7.86
C GLY A 104 -7.07 17.97 7.14
N ASP A 105 -7.17 19.11 7.80
CA ASP A 105 -7.75 20.35 7.27
C ASP A 105 -6.86 21.49 7.77
N VAL A 106 -6.26 22.23 6.83
CA VAL A 106 -5.26 23.26 7.12
C VAL A 106 -5.43 24.44 6.18
N VAL A 107 -5.02 25.62 6.63
CA VAL A 107 -4.88 26.79 5.77
C VAL A 107 -3.45 26.85 5.24
N SER A 108 -3.30 27.14 3.96
CA SER A 108 -1.99 27.31 3.32
C SER A 108 -1.25 28.54 3.86
N PRO A 109 0.08 28.61 3.70
CA PRO A 109 0.77 29.89 3.71
C PRO A 109 0.20 30.84 2.63
N THR A 110 0.49 32.14 2.76
CA THR A 110 0.16 33.14 1.74
C THR A 110 0.86 32.78 0.42
N LEU A 111 0.08 32.72 -0.66
CA LEU A 111 0.57 32.27 -1.96
C LEU A 111 0.78 33.48 -2.87
N THR A 112 1.98 33.66 -3.40
CA THR A 112 2.32 34.77 -4.32
C THR A 112 2.57 34.32 -5.76
N GLN A 113 2.68 33.01 -5.97
CA GLN A 113 2.92 32.33 -7.24
C GLN A 113 2.24 30.96 -7.23
N ASN A 114 2.02 30.37 -8.41
CA ASN A 114 1.44 29.03 -8.52
C ASN A 114 2.21 28.04 -7.64
N THR A 115 1.46 27.27 -6.87
CA THR A 115 2.03 26.41 -5.84
C THR A 115 1.38 25.04 -5.90
N THR A 116 2.20 24.01 -6.06
CA THR A 116 1.76 22.61 -6.04
C THR A 116 1.89 22.06 -4.62
N PHE A 117 0.80 21.50 -4.11
CA PHE A 117 0.77 20.72 -2.88
C PHE A 117 0.80 19.24 -3.22
N LYS A 118 1.76 18.53 -2.63
CA LYS A 118 1.92 17.09 -2.81
C LYS A 118 1.64 16.36 -1.51
N LEU A 119 0.70 15.43 -1.54
CA LEU A 119 0.41 14.51 -0.46
C LEU A 119 1.05 13.16 -0.78
N THR A 120 2.05 12.77 0.00
CA THR A 120 2.75 11.48 -0.11
C THR A 120 2.30 10.58 1.04
N CYS A 121 1.75 9.41 0.72
CA CYS A 121 1.23 8.44 1.68
C CYS A 121 1.94 7.09 1.58
N GLU A 122 2.20 6.45 2.71
CA GLU A 122 2.78 5.09 2.79
C GLU A 122 1.66 4.08 3.07
N THR A 123 1.55 3.03 2.26
CA THR A 123 0.59 1.92 2.46
C THR A 123 1.01 1.03 3.62
N SER A 124 0.12 0.14 4.06
CA SER A 124 0.46 -0.86 5.09
C SER A 124 1.57 -1.83 4.64
N LEU A 125 1.82 -1.95 3.34
CA LEU A 125 2.86 -2.80 2.76
C LEU A 125 4.19 -2.06 2.53
N GLY A 126 4.25 -0.77 2.88
CA GLY A 126 5.43 0.06 2.70
C GLY A 126 5.60 0.62 1.28
N GLU A 127 4.57 0.53 0.43
CA GLU A 127 4.54 1.22 -0.85
C GLU A 127 4.15 2.68 -0.67
N THR A 128 4.54 3.54 -1.62
CA THR A 128 4.28 4.98 -1.55
C THR A 128 3.32 5.40 -2.65
N GLU A 129 2.30 6.16 -2.28
CA GLU A 129 1.30 6.73 -3.19
C GLU A 129 1.25 8.25 -3.05
N GLU A 130 1.15 8.94 -4.18
CA GLU A 130 1.20 10.39 -4.21
C GLU A 130 -0.04 10.98 -4.88
N ARG A 131 -0.49 12.12 -4.38
CA ARG A 131 -1.50 12.98 -5.03
C ARG A 131 -0.99 14.41 -5.03
N GLU A 132 -1.19 15.09 -6.16
CA GLU A 132 -0.81 16.47 -6.34
C GLU A 132 -2.03 17.34 -6.61
N LEU A 133 -1.94 18.58 -6.16
CA LEU A 133 -2.93 19.61 -6.39
C LEU A 133 -2.21 20.92 -6.65
N GLU A 134 -2.44 21.51 -7.81
CA GLU A 134 -1.92 22.85 -8.14
C GLU A 134 -2.93 23.92 -7.75
N ILE A 135 -2.44 24.96 -7.08
CA ILE A 135 -3.21 26.17 -6.78
C ILE A 135 -2.68 27.29 -7.65
N THR A 136 -3.60 27.89 -8.39
CA THR A 136 -3.28 28.93 -9.38
C THR A 136 -3.44 30.31 -8.78
N ILE A 137 -2.50 31.20 -9.10
CA ILE A 137 -2.58 32.61 -8.74
C ILE A 137 -3.23 33.38 -9.89
N ILE A 138 -4.24 34.20 -9.56
CA ILE A 138 -4.96 35.07 -10.50
C ILE A 138 -4.74 36.56 -10.20
#